data_AF-A0A2J6N2I9-F1
#
_entry.id   AF-A0A2J6N2I9-F1
#
_cell.length_a   1.000
_cell.length_b   1.000
_cell.length_c   1.000
_cell.angle_alpha   90.00
_cell.angle_beta   90.00
_cell.angle_gamma   90.00
#
_symmetry.space_group_name_H-M   'P 1'
#
loop_
_entity.id
_entity.type
_entity.pdbx_description
1 polymer ?
#
loop_
_entity_poly.entity_id
_entity_poly.type
_entity_poly.pdbx_seq_one_letter_code
_entity_poly.pdbx_strand_id
1 'polypeptide(L)'
;MERFGLNTAKSFLGKNVNLHLKDGSVIVNVCFSEILRDEFGRETLVKCVPYRKEKEFRIPLKNIAWAEILNLNLVLVDDRN
;
A
#
# COMPACT_ATOMS: atom_id res chain seq x y z
N MET A 1 -7.16 0.48 -19.05
CA MET A 1 -6.69 0.98 -17.74
C MET A 1 -5.19 0.76 -17.69
N GLU A 2 -4.39 1.79 -17.44
CA GLU A 2 -2.94 1.62 -17.31
C GLU A 2 -2.63 0.61 -16.20
N ARG A 3 -1.63 -0.24 -16.43
CA ARG A 3 -1.20 -1.26 -15.47
C ARG A 3 -0.59 -0.53 -14.27
N PHE A 4 -0.99 -0.89 -13.03
CA PHE A 4 -0.34 -0.36 -11.82
C PHE A 4 1.15 -0.74 -11.84
N GLY A 5 1.98 0.22 -12.26
CA GLY A 5 3.39 0.02 -12.55
C GLY A 5 4.29 0.65 -11.49
N LEU A 6 5.61 0.50 -11.67
CA LEU A 6 6.60 1.01 -10.73
C LEU A 6 6.50 2.54 -10.56
N ASN A 7 6.28 3.27 -11.65
CA ASN A 7 6.17 4.74 -11.60
C ASN A 7 4.90 5.17 -10.85
N THR A 8 3.78 4.50 -11.09
CA THR A 8 2.54 4.71 -10.34
C THR A 8 2.77 4.44 -8.85
N ALA A 9 3.35 3.28 -8.50
CA ALA A 9 3.67 2.91 -7.13
C ALA A 9 4.55 3.95 -6.41
N LYS A 10 5.59 4.48 -7.06
CA LYS A 10 6.46 5.53 -6.50
C LYS A 10 5.69 6.77 -6.06
N SER A 11 4.60 7.12 -6.74
CA SER A 11 3.77 8.28 -6.40
C SER A 11 2.98 8.11 -5.09
N PHE A 12 2.90 6.88 -4.56
CA PHE A 12 2.22 6.55 -3.31
C PHE A 12 3.15 6.43 -2.10
N LEU A 13 4.48 6.42 -2.28
CA LEU A 13 5.43 6.31 -1.17
C LEU A 13 5.16 7.36 -0.07
N GLY A 14 5.08 6.89 1.18
CA GLY A 14 4.77 7.69 2.37
C GLY A 14 3.30 8.06 2.53
N LYS A 15 2.41 7.63 1.64
CA LYS A 15 0.97 7.95 1.70
C LYS A 15 0.17 6.81 2.34
N ASN A 16 -0.87 7.19 3.07
CA ASN A 16 -1.91 6.25 3.52
C ASN A 16 -2.86 5.96 2.36
N VAL A 17 -3.13 4.69 2.12
CA VAL A 17 -3.91 4.21 0.98
C VAL A 17 -4.82 3.05 1.34
N ASN A 18 -5.87 2.86 0.54
CA ASN A 18 -6.49 1.56 0.36
C ASN A 18 -5.88 0.90 -0.88
N LEU A 19 -5.40 -0.34 -0.73
CA LEU A 19 -4.85 -1.14 -1.81
C LEU A 19 -5.91 -2.09 -2.35
N HIS A 20 -6.26 -1.94 -3.62
CA HIS A 20 -7.13 -2.85 -4.33
C HIS A 20 -6.28 -3.88 -5.06
N LEU A 21 -6.50 -5.16 -4.75
CA LEU A 21 -5.78 -6.28 -5.33
C LEU A 21 -6.53 -6.86 -6.53
N LYS A 22 -5.80 -7.57 -7.39
CA LYS A 22 -6.35 -8.16 -8.62
C LYS A 22 -7.30 -9.34 -8.38
N ASP A 23 -7.24 -9.95 -7.20
CA ASP A 23 -8.17 -10.99 -6.76
C ASP A 23 -9.51 -10.42 -6.25
N GLY A 24 -9.66 -9.09 -6.21
CA GLY A 24 -10.84 -8.39 -5.70
C GLY A 24 -10.77 -8.05 -4.21
N SER A 25 -9.75 -8.53 -3.49
CA SER A 25 -9.52 -8.18 -2.09
C SER A 25 -9.08 -6.72 -1.94
N VAL A 26 -9.38 -6.12 -0.79
CA VAL A 26 -8.96 -4.74 -0.46
C VAL A 26 -8.25 -4.72 0.89
N ILE A 27 -7.08 -4.09 0.94
CA ILE A 27 -6.33 -3.86 2.16
C ILE A 27 -6.43 -2.38 2.52
N VAL A 28 -7.06 -2.09 3.64
CA VAL A 28 -7.46 -0.73 4.02
C VAL A 28 -6.52 -0.10 5.04
N ASN A 29 -6.42 1.22 5.03
CA ASN A 29 -5.72 2.01 6.06
C ASN A 29 -4.24 1.60 6.26
N VAL A 30 -3.50 1.46 5.16
CA VAL A 30 -2.07 1.12 5.20
C VAL A 30 -1.22 2.24 4.64
N CYS A 31 -0.06 2.47 5.24
CA CYS A 31 0.98 3.34 4.70
C CYS A 31 1.80 2.58 3.67
N PHE A 32 1.93 3.15 2.47
CA PHE A 32 2.78 2.63 1.41
C PHE A 32 4.24 3.04 1.70
N SER A 33 5.00 2.20 2.39
CA SER A 33 6.25 2.60 3.05
C SER A 33 7.47 2.53 2.12
N GLU A 34 7.68 1.41 1.46
CA GLU A 34 8.90 1.15 0.67
C GLU A 34 8.57 0.32 -0.58
N ILE A 35 9.43 0.43 -1.60
CA ILE A 35 9.44 -0.46 -2.76
C ILE A 35 10.76 -1.22 -2.74
N LEU A 36 10.65 -2.54 -2.69
CA LEU A 36 11.78 -3.45 -2.55
C LEU A 36 11.89 -4.32 -3.81
N ARG A 37 13.06 -4.89 -4.03
CA ARG A 37 13.22 -6.08 -4.86
C ARG A 37 13.34 -7.30 -3.95
N ASP A 38 12.82 -8.44 -4.38
CA ASP A 38 13.08 -9.71 -3.72
C ASP A 38 14.59 -10.05 -3.75
N GLU A 39 14.98 -11.06 -2.96
CA GLU A 39 16.39 -11.47 -2.80
C GLU A 39 17.04 -11.90 -4.12
N PHE A 40 16.24 -12.33 -5.09
CA PHE A 40 16.69 -12.75 -6.41
C PHE A 40 16.56 -11.65 -7.48
N GLY A 41 16.05 -10.46 -7.13
CA GLY A 41 15.84 -9.34 -8.04
C GLY A 41 14.78 -9.57 -9.14
N ARG A 42 13.96 -10.62 -9.01
CA ARG A 42 12.93 -11.05 -9.97
C ARG A 42 11.61 -10.32 -9.77
N GLU A 43 11.30 -9.91 -8.55
CA GLU A 43 10.00 -9.35 -8.20
C GLU A 43 10.13 -8.02 -7.47
N THR A 44 9.30 -7.06 -7.88
CA THR A 44 9.12 -5.82 -7.14
C THR A 44 8.05 -6.02 -6.07
N LEU A 45 8.43 -5.80 -4.82
CA LEU A 45 7.55 -5.86 -3.66
C LEU A 45 7.24 -4.46 -3.16
N VAL A 46 6.03 -4.28 -2.65
CA VAL A 46 5.59 -3.10 -1.92
C VAL A 46 5.51 -3.46 -0.45
N LYS A 47 6.20 -2.70 0.41
CA LYS A 47 6.11 -2.82 1.85
C LYS A 47 5.02 -1.89 2.37
N CYS A 48 4.12 -2.42 3.17
CA CYS A 48 3.00 -1.70 3.75
C CYS A 48 3.02 -1.80 5.28
N VAL A 49 2.62 -0.71 5.93
CA VAL A 49 2.51 -0.62 7.39
C VAL A 49 1.08 -0.25 7.78
N PRO A 50 0.34 -1.12 8.49
CA PRO A 50 -1.00 -0.80 8.99
C PRO A 50 -0.99 0.38 9.98
N TYR A 51 -2.06 1.18 9.99
CA TYR A 51 -2.21 2.34 10.88
C TYR A 51 -2.03 2.00 12.38
N ARG A 52 -2.46 0.82 12.83
CA ARG A 52 -2.34 0.37 14.23
C ARG A 52 -0.97 -0.24 14.59
N LYS A 53 0.07 0.01 13.78
CA LYS A 53 1.43 -0.53 13.97
C LYS A 53 1.45 -2.05 14.16
N GLU A 54 0.56 -2.75 13.46
CA GLU A 54 0.67 -4.19 13.30
C GLU A 54 1.95 -4.53 12.50
N LYS A 55 2.26 -5.83 12.38
CA LYS A 55 3.43 -6.28 11.62
C LYS A 55 3.37 -5.75 10.18
N GLU A 56 4.47 -5.16 9.75
CA GLU A 56 4.69 -4.82 8.35
C GLU A 56 4.54 -6.06 7.47
N PHE A 57 4.02 -5.87 6.27
CA PHE A 57 3.89 -6.94 5.29
C PHE A 57 4.31 -6.46 3.90
N ARG A 58 4.54 -7.42 3.00
CA ARG A 58 4.99 -7.16 1.64
C ARG A 58 4.00 -7.76 0.64
N ILE A 59 3.68 -7.02 -0.41
CA ILE A 59 2.81 -7.46 -1.49
C ILE A 59 3.58 -7.35 -2.82
N PRO A 60 3.53 -8.38 -3.68
CA PRO A 60 3.99 -8.24 -5.04
C PRO A 60 3.29 -7.09 -5.78
N LEU A 61 4.06 -6.18 -6.37
CA LEU A 61 3.51 -5.07 -7.15
C LEU A 61 2.56 -5.59 -8.26
N LYS A 62 2.87 -6.76 -8.82
CA LYS A 62 2.04 -7.41 -9.85
C LYS A 62 0.65 -7.81 -9.35
N ASN A 63 0.43 -7.92 -8.04
CA ASN A 63 -0.87 -8.27 -7.45
C ASN A 63 -1.74 -7.03 -7.18
N ILE A 64 -1.18 -5.83 -7.23
CA ILE A 64 -1.92 -4.58 -7.02
C ILE A 64 -2.64 -4.21 -8.32
N ALA A 65 -3.94 -3.94 -8.21
CA ALA A 65 -4.77 -3.46 -9.31
C ALA A 65 -4.74 -1.93 -9.38
N TRP A 66 -4.95 -1.25 -8.26
CA TRP A 66 -4.83 0.20 -8.10
C TRP A 66 -4.76 0.57 -6.61
N ALA A 67 -4.50 1.85 -6.32
CA ALA A 67 -4.43 2.38 -4.96
C ALA A 67 -5.25 3.67 -4.84
N GLU A 68 -6.02 3.78 -3.77
CA GLU A 68 -6.79 4.97 -3.40
C GLU A 68 -6.04 5.74 -2.31
N ILE A 69 -5.75 7.04 -2.51
CA ILE A 69 -5.15 7.87 -1.45
C ILE A 69 -6.20 8.18 -0.40
N LEU A 70 -5.89 7.88 0.86
CA LEU A 70 -6.68 8.33 1.99
C LEU A 70 -6.34 9.79 2.27
N ASN A 71 -7.24 10.69 1.89
CA ASN A 71 -7.17 12.07 2.33
C ASN A 71 -7.49 12.14 3.82
N LEU A 72 -6.48 12.45 4.64
CA LEU A 72 -6.56 12.49 6.09
C LEU A 72 -7.33 13.70 6.64
N ASN A 73 -8.32 14.21 5.91
CA ASN A 73 -9.19 15.28 6.38
C ASN A 73 -10.24 14.79 7.41
N LEU A 74 -10.35 13.48 7.67
CA LEU A 74 -11.48 12.93 8.45
C LEU A 74 -11.20 11.69 9.33
N VAL A 75 -9.99 11.47 9.85
CA VAL A 75 -9.80 10.45 10.92
C VAL A 75 -8.94 10.99 12.06
N LEU A 76 -9.52 11.95 12.79
CA LEU A 76 -9.31 12.10 14.23
C LEU A 76 -10.60 11.66 14.91
N VAL A 77 -10.88 10.36 14.92
CA VAL A 77 -11.91 9.80 15.82
C VAL A 77 -11.18 8.98 16.86
N ASP A 78 -10.84 9.70 17.92
CA ASP A 78 -10.82 9.27 19.32
C ASP A 78 -10.05 7.98 19.66
N ASP A 79 -8.72 8.09 19.74
CA ASP A 79 -7.94 7.33 20.72
C ASP A 79 -7.86 8.16 22.02
N ARG A 80 -9.00 8.28 22.72
CA ARG A 80 -9.01 8.60 24.14
C ARG A 80 -9.52 7.39 24.90
N ASN A 81 -8.59 6.60 25.40
CA ASN A 81 -8.82 5.77 26.58
C ASN A 81 -7.60 5.82 27.48
#